data_AF-X0WYM2-F1
#
_entry.id   AF-X0WYM2-F1
#
_cell.length_a   1.000
_cell.length_b   1.000
_cell.length_c   1.000
_cell.angle_alpha   90.00
_cell.angle_beta   90.00
_cell.angle_gamma   90.00
#
_symmetry.space_group_name_H-M   'P 1'
#
loop_
_entity.id
_entity.type
_entity.pdbx_description
1 polymer ?
#
loop_
_entity_poly.entity_id
_entity_poly.type
_entity_poly.pdbx_seq_one_letter_code
_entity_poly.pdbx_strand_id
1 'polypeptide(L)'
;NPEAVAWYQGKLKNLFDVGASVIKVDFGEGIEPPMKFKEYTGRQMHNLFPLLYNKAVFEITEQTFGEGIIWARSAYAGSQRYPVHWSGDNSSNFENLLCSLRGGLSLGLCGFTFWSQDTGGFVGTPTDDLYIRWTQLSIFQSHIRYHGCPPRYREPWNYEPETQEIVRKYLNFRYQLLPYLYTEAQIASQKGLPMLCPLVIEFQTDPNVANIEDQFMCGRNLLIAPILTKNNTRNIYIPDG
;
A
#
# COMPACT_ATOMS: atom_id res chain seq x y z
N ASN A 1 -9.31 26.14 -7.10
CA ASN A 1 -10.67 26.70 -7.28
C ASN A 1 -11.59 25.99 -6.29
N PRO A 2 -11.98 26.62 -5.19
CA PRO A 2 -12.82 25.98 -4.16
C PRO A 2 -14.16 25.45 -4.68
N GLU A 3 -14.79 26.15 -5.62
CA GLU A 3 -16.05 25.71 -6.23
C GLU A 3 -15.90 24.38 -6.99
N ALA A 4 -14.77 24.19 -7.67
CA ALA A 4 -14.46 22.95 -8.37
C ALA A 4 -14.23 21.78 -7.39
N VAL A 5 -13.64 22.06 -6.23
CA VAL A 5 -13.45 21.06 -5.15
C VAL A 5 -14.81 20.66 -4.58
N ALA A 6 -15.66 21.63 -4.24
CA ALA A 6 -17.00 21.37 -3.72
C ALA A 6 -17.87 20.61 -4.72
N TRP A 7 -17.79 20.95 -6.02
CA TRP A 7 -18.46 20.21 -7.08
C TRP A 7 -17.99 18.75 -7.15
N TYR A 8 -16.67 18.52 -7.11
CA TYR A 8 -16.10 17.17 -7.16
C TYR A 8 -16.49 16.34 -5.93
N GLN A 9 -16.40 16.92 -4.73
CA GLN A 9 -16.85 16.29 -3.49
C GLN A 9 -18.34 15.95 -3.52
N GLY A 10 -19.18 16.83 -4.10
CA GLY A 10 -20.60 16.56 -4.31
C GLY A 10 -20.86 15.35 -5.22
N LYS A 11 -20.01 15.10 -6.22
CA LYS A 11 -20.11 13.88 -7.05
C LYS A 11 -19.74 12.63 -6.27
N LEU A 12 -18.74 12.70 -5.40
CA LEU A 12 -18.34 11.58 -4.55
C LEU A 12 -19.40 11.25 -3.50
N LYS A 13 -20.07 12.26 -2.95
CA LYS A 13 -21.17 12.07 -2.00
C LYS A 13 -22.30 11.22 -2.59
N ASN A 14 -22.65 11.42 -3.86
CA ASN A 14 -23.64 10.57 -4.53
C ASN A 14 -23.24 9.08 -4.54
N LEU A 15 -21.94 8.76 -4.55
CA LEU A 15 -21.45 7.37 -4.46
C LEU A 15 -21.58 6.84 -3.03
N PHE A 16 -21.35 7.68 -2.04
CA PHE A 16 -21.54 7.33 -0.63
C PHE A 16 -23.03 7.09 -0.31
N ASP A 17 -23.93 7.88 -0.88
CA ASP A 17 -25.38 7.73 -0.70
C ASP A 17 -25.90 6.39 -1.26
N VAL A 18 -25.22 5.79 -2.25
CA VAL A 18 -25.55 4.45 -2.79
C VAL A 18 -24.75 3.31 -2.13
N GLY A 19 -23.96 3.61 -1.10
CA GLY A 19 -23.33 2.61 -0.23
C GLY A 19 -21.82 2.40 -0.42
N ALA A 20 -21.13 3.20 -1.24
CA ALA A 20 -19.66 3.15 -1.27
C ALA A 20 -19.08 3.69 0.05
N SER A 21 -18.03 3.06 0.58
CA SER A 21 -17.36 3.51 1.83
C SER A 21 -15.93 4.01 1.62
N VAL A 22 -15.31 3.69 0.49
CA VAL A 22 -13.92 4.06 0.17
C VAL A 22 -13.83 4.44 -1.31
N ILE A 23 -13.07 5.49 -1.62
CA ILE A 23 -12.76 5.89 -3.00
C ILE A 23 -11.32 5.52 -3.32
N LYS A 24 -11.12 4.81 -4.44
CA LYS A 24 -9.80 4.64 -5.06
C LYS A 24 -9.43 5.90 -5.84
N VAL A 25 -8.48 6.64 -5.29
CA VAL A 25 -7.93 7.91 -5.79
C VAL A 25 -6.79 7.58 -6.75
N ASP A 26 -7.17 7.08 -7.92
CA ASP A 26 -6.23 6.69 -8.98
C ASP A 26 -5.75 7.89 -9.78
N PHE A 27 -4.58 7.74 -10.42
CA PHE A 27 -3.88 8.81 -11.12
C PHE A 27 -3.43 9.99 -10.22
N GLY A 28 -3.39 11.20 -10.78
CA GLY A 28 -2.90 12.42 -10.14
C GLY A 28 -1.49 12.82 -10.55
N GLU A 29 -0.75 11.97 -11.26
CA GLU A 29 0.65 12.23 -11.65
C GLU A 29 0.80 13.03 -12.96
N GLY A 30 -0.25 13.05 -13.79
CA GLY A 30 -0.22 13.53 -15.18
C GLY A 30 -0.44 15.02 -15.39
N ILE A 31 -0.18 15.88 -14.40
CA ILE A 31 -0.31 17.34 -14.59
C ILE A 31 0.89 17.87 -15.38
N GLU A 32 0.67 18.47 -16.54
CA GLU A 32 1.77 18.91 -17.41
C GLU A 32 2.09 20.40 -17.28
N PRO A 33 3.35 20.83 -17.49
CA PRO A 33 3.74 22.24 -17.41
C PRO A 33 2.89 23.24 -18.22
N PRO A 34 2.40 22.92 -19.44
CA PRO A 34 1.58 23.85 -20.23
C PRO A 34 0.17 24.08 -19.67
N MET A 35 -0.31 23.23 -18.75
CA MET A 35 -1.65 23.37 -18.16
C MET A 35 -1.74 24.65 -17.31
N LYS A 36 -2.93 25.25 -17.27
CA LYS A 36 -3.21 26.48 -16.50
C LYS A 36 -4.28 26.21 -15.45
N PHE A 37 -4.00 26.57 -14.20
CA PHE A 37 -4.95 26.51 -13.10
C PHE A 37 -5.30 27.93 -12.66
N LYS A 38 -6.40 28.06 -11.90
CA LYS A 38 -6.90 29.38 -11.45
C LYS A 38 -5.84 30.24 -10.75
N GLU A 39 -4.99 29.61 -9.92
CA GLU A 39 -3.97 30.33 -9.12
C GLU A 39 -2.55 29.81 -9.31
N TYR A 40 -2.37 28.73 -10.06
CA TYR A 40 -1.09 28.04 -10.18
C TYR A 40 -0.79 27.71 -11.64
N THR A 41 0.50 27.63 -11.94
CA THR A 41 0.99 27.07 -13.21
C THR A 41 0.97 25.55 -13.18
N GLY A 42 0.94 24.90 -14.35
CA GLY A 42 1.09 23.44 -14.46
C GLY A 42 2.36 22.93 -13.79
N ARG A 43 3.46 23.69 -13.85
CA ARG A 43 4.72 23.34 -13.18
C ARG A 43 4.61 23.31 -11.66
N GLN A 44 3.91 24.28 -11.06
CA GLN A 44 3.67 24.29 -9.61
C GLN A 44 2.71 23.18 -9.20
N MET A 45 1.71 22.90 -10.05
CA MET A 45 0.72 21.86 -9.77
C MET A 45 1.20 20.45 -10.04
N HIS A 46 2.26 20.25 -10.84
CA HIS A 46 2.75 18.93 -11.23
C HIS A 46 2.83 17.95 -10.05
N ASN A 47 3.53 18.36 -8.99
CA ASN A 47 3.67 17.56 -7.78
C ASN A 47 2.66 17.94 -6.69
N LEU A 48 2.11 19.16 -6.69
CA LEU A 48 1.16 19.57 -5.66
C LEU A 48 -0.23 18.93 -5.86
N PHE A 49 -0.59 18.57 -7.09
CA PHE A 49 -1.91 18.05 -7.43
C PHE A 49 -2.28 16.78 -6.67
N PRO A 50 -1.45 15.72 -6.60
CA PRO A 50 -1.72 14.54 -5.77
C PRO A 50 -2.12 14.87 -4.33
N LEU A 51 -1.45 15.83 -3.69
CA LEU A 51 -1.76 16.23 -2.32
C LEU A 51 -3.17 16.81 -2.21
N LEU A 52 -3.53 17.73 -3.09
CA LEU A 52 -4.82 18.42 -3.08
C LEU A 52 -5.95 17.48 -3.50
N TYR A 53 -5.68 16.58 -4.44
CA TYR A 53 -6.61 15.57 -4.91
C TYR A 53 -6.93 14.56 -3.79
N ASN A 54 -5.90 13.99 -3.16
CA ASN A 54 -6.05 13.07 -2.02
C ASN A 54 -6.79 13.75 -0.86
N LYS A 55 -6.43 15.01 -0.55
CA LYS A 55 -7.09 15.82 0.48
C LYS A 55 -8.59 15.98 0.21
N ALA A 56 -8.97 16.37 -1.01
CA ALA A 56 -10.37 16.60 -1.36
C ALA A 56 -11.23 15.35 -1.17
N VAL A 57 -10.71 14.18 -1.52
CA VAL A 57 -11.41 12.90 -1.34
C VAL A 57 -11.46 12.51 0.14
N PHE A 58 -10.33 12.63 0.85
CA PHE A 58 -10.27 12.27 2.27
C PHE A 58 -11.23 13.11 3.12
N GLU A 59 -11.25 14.42 2.93
CA GLU A 59 -12.11 15.33 3.70
C GLU A 59 -13.60 15.02 3.50
N ILE A 60 -14.04 14.68 2.29
CA ILE A 60 -15.46 14.33 2.07
C ILE A 60 -15.79 12.95 2.63
N THR A 61 -14.86 11.98 2.60
CA THR A 61 -15.04 10.68 3.26
C THR A 61 -15.17 10.88 4.78
N GLU A 62 -14.27 11.65 5.39
CA GLU A 62 -14.29 11.94 6.83
C GLU A 62 -15.55 12.71 7.25
N GLN A 63 -15.98 13.70 6.47
CA GLN A 63 -17.23 14.43 6.72
C GLN A 63 -18.47 13.53 6.64
N THR A 64 -18.43 12.48 5.82
CA THR A 64 -19.58 11.59 5.60
C THR A 64 -19.65 10.49 6.66
N PHE A 65 -18.51 9.92 7.05
CA PHE A 65 -18.47 8.73 7.91
C PHE A 65 -17.89 8.98 9.31
N GLY A 66 -17.35 10.18 9.58
CA GLY A 66 -16.64 10.51 10.82
C GLY A 66 -15.20 10.00 10.87
N GLU A 67 -14.80 9.17 9.90
CA GLU A 67 -13.46 8.66 9.70
C GLU A 67 -13.06 8.75 8.23
N GLY A 68 -11.80 9.09 7.96
CA GLY A 68 -11.28 9.26 6.61
C GLY A 68 -10.42 8.09 6.17
N ILE A 69 -10.72 7.56 4.98
CA ILE A 69 -9.85 6.61 4.27
C ILE A 69 -9.97 6.83 2.76
N ILE A 70 -8.84 6.73 2.08
CA ILE A 70 -8.75 6.71 0.62
C ILE A 70 -7.89 5.52 0.18
N TRP A 71 -7.85 5.26 -1.12
CA TRP A 71 -6.90 4.30 -1.69
C TRP A 71 -6.16 5.00 -2.83
N ALA A 72 -4.97 5.57 -2.56
CA ALA A 72 -4.31 6.57 -3.41
C ALA A 72 -3.03 6.07 -4.13
N ARG A 73 -2.86 6.44 -5.41
CA ARG A 73 -1.70 6.01 -6.22
C ARG A 73 -0.57 7.01 -6.12
N SER A 74 -0.92 8.28 -6.27
CA SER A 74 0.01 9.39 -6.29
C SER A 74 0.13 10.04 -4.92
N ALA A 75 1.28 10.65 -4.67
CA ALA A 75 1.59 11.30 -3.41
C ALA A 75 2.55 12.48 -3.62
N TYR A 76 2.52 13.41 -2.67
CA TYR A 76 3.53 14.45 -2.49
C TYR A 76 3.75 14.70 -1.00
N ALA A 77 4.68 15.60 -0.65
CA ALA A 77 4.93 15.97 0.74
C ALA A 77 3.63 16.41 1.43
N GLY A 78 3.26 15.72 2.51
CA GLY A 78 2.03 15.92 3.24
C GLY A 78 0.89 14.96 2.87
N SER A 79 1.03 14.11 1.84
CA SER A 79 0.00 13.13 1.48
C SER A 79 -0.12 11.99 2.48
N GLN A 80 0.90 11.76 3.32
CA GLN A 80 0.85 10.74 4.39
C GLN A 80 -0.28 10.95 5.40
N ARG A 81 -0.85 12.16 5.46
CA ARG A 81 -2.04 12.49 6.26
C ARG A 81 -3.30 11.77 5.79
N TYR A 82 -3.32 11.28 4.54
CA TYR A 82 -4.50 10.71 3.90
C TYR A 82 -4.23 9.26 3.49
N PRO A 83 -4.29 8.29 4.43
CA PRO A 83 -4.07 6.89 4.12
C PRO A 83 -5.23 6.26 3.34
N VAL A 84 -5.02 5.19 2.59
CA VAL A 84 -3.79 4.41 2.36
C VAL A 84 -3.24 4.65 0.95
N HIS A 85 -1.92 4.51 0.77
CA HIS A 85 -1.29 4.56 -0.55
C HIS A 85 -0.94 3.16 -1.05
N TRP A 86 -1.04 2.91 -2.36
CA TRP A 86 -0.65 1.62 -2.94
C TRP A 86 0.41 1.74 -4.03
N SER A 87 1.09 0.64 -4.32
CA SER A 87 2.24 0.53 -5.24
C SER A 87 2.01 0.98 -6.68
N GLY A 88 0.76 1.14 -7.13
CA GLY A 88 0.44 1.18 -8.56
C GLY A 88 0.51 -0.21 -9.20
N ASP A 89 0.80 -0.22 -10.51
CA ASP A 89 0.62 -1.36 -11.41
C ASP A 89 1.86 -2.26 -11.44
N ASN A 90 1.95 -3.18 -10.47
CA ASN A 90 3.02 -4.17 -10.39
C ASN A 90 2.83 -5.32 -11.40
N SER A 91 3.92 -5.95 -11.85
CA SER A 91 3.88 -7.11 -12.74
C SER A 91 3.80 -8.43 -11.97
N SER A 92 3.11 -9.43 -12.51
CA SER A 92 2.96 -10.76 -11.88
C SER A 92 4.22 -11.63 -12.06
N ASN A 93 5.34 -11.22 -11.45
CA ASN A 93 6.59 -11.98 -11.40
C ASN A 93 7.36 -11.73 -10.08
N PHE A 94 8.37 -12.56 -9.81
CA PHE A 94 9.14 -12.50 -8.57
C PHE A 94 10.02 -11.24 -8.48
N GLU A 95 10.51 -10.75 -9.61
CA GLU A 95 11.29 -9.52 -9.68
C GLU A 95 10.45 -8.33 -9.18
N ASN A 96 9.19 -8.25 -9.61
CA ASN A 96 8.31 -7.16 -9.22
C ASN A 96 7.71 -7.34 -7.82
N LEU A 97 7.65 -8.57 -7.29
CA LEU A 97 7.38 -8.82 -5.87
C LEU A 97 8.45 -8.12 -5.00
N LEU A 98 9.73 -8.29 -5.34
CA LEU A 98 10.83 -7.58 -4.67
C LEU A 98 10.78 -6.06 -4.93
N CYS A 99 10.55 -5.61 -6.18
CA CYS A 99 10.44 -4.18 -6.46
C CYS A 99 9.29 -3.50 -5.71
N SER A 100 8.13 -4.17 -5.58
CA SER A 100 7.00 -3.66 -4.81
C SER A 100 7.34 -3.54 -3.33
N LEU A 101 8.03 -4.53 -2.75
CA LEU A 101 8.53 -4.47 -1.37
C LEU A 101 9.48 -3.28 -1.18
N ARG A 102 10.47 -3.11 -2.07
CA ARG A 102 11.39 -1.96 -2.06
C ARG A 102 10.64 -0.63 -2.11
N GLY A 103 9.62 -0.54 -2.96
CA GLY A 103 8.76 0.65 -3.08
C GLY A 103 8.04 0.97 -1.78
N GLY A 104 7.46 -0.04 -1.11
CA GLY A 104 6.83 0.13 0.19
C GLY A 104 7.81 0.56 1.29
N LEU A 105 8.97 -0.09 1.38
CA LEU A 105 10.02 0.26 2.34
C LEU A 105 10.51 1.70 2.13
N SER A 106 10.73 2.08 0.88
CA SER A 106 11.11 3.44 0.49
C SER A 106 10.05 4.46 0.88
N LEU A 107 8.76 4.17 0.60
CA LEU A 107 7.67 5.06 0.96
C LEU A 107 7.55 5.21 2.49
N GLY A 108 7.82 4.14 3.25
CA GLY A 108 7.90 4.18 4.69
C GLY A 108 8.99 5.13 5.21
N LEU A 109 10.17 5.12 4.59
CA LEU A 109 11.24 6.09 4.89
C LEU A 109 10.87 7.54 4.54
N CYS A 110 9.92 7.72 3.62
CA CYS A 110 9.36 9.03 3.26
C CYS A 110 8.23 9.50 4.20
N GLY A 111 8.03 8.83 5.34
CA GLY A 111 7.09 9.26 6.39
C GLY A 111 5.65 8.76 6.22
N PHE A 112 5.41 7.75 5.37
CA PHE A 112 4.10 7.15 5.22
C PHE A 112 3.93 5.95 6.15
N THR A 113 2.88 5.99 6.99
CA THR A 113 2.56 4.89 7.91
C THR A 113 1.97 3.67 7.20
N PHE A 114 1.06 3.91 6.26
CA PHE A 114 0.21 2.88 5.65
C PHE A 114 0.51 2.72 4.16
N TRP A 115 0.72 1.47 3.75
CA TRP A 115 1.02 1.07 2.39
C TRP A 115 0.32 -0.26 2.03
N SER A 116 -0.01 -0.40 0.75
CA SER A 116 -0.54 -1.60 0.13
C SER A 116 0.13 -1.88 -1.22
N GLN A 117 -0.07 -3.08 -1.73
CA GLN A 117 0.20 -3.45 -3.12
C GLN A 117 -0.90 -4.36 -3.67
N ASP A 118 -0.86 -4.61 -4.96
CA ASP A 118 -1.70 -5.62 -5.59
C ASP A 118 -1.09 -7.01 -5.41
N THR A 119 -1.76 -7.81 -4.58
CA THR A 119 -1.32 -9.16 -4.21
C THR A 119 -1.46 -10.08 -5.42
N GLY A 120 -0.35 -10.70 -5.82
CA GLY A 120 -0.25 -11.50 -7.04
C GLY A 120 0.10 -10.69 -8.30
N GLY A 121 0.30 -9.38 -8.19
CA GLY A 121 0.62 -8.50 -9.32
C GLY A 121 -0.62 -8.02 -10.07
N PHE A 122 -0.54 -6.81 -10.65
CA PHE A 122 -1.57 -6.19 -11.46
C PHE A 122 -1.52 -6.69 -12.91
N VAL A 123 -0.37 -6.56 -13.57
CA VAL A 123 -0.16 -6.95 -14.99
C VAL A 123 0.23 -8.42 -15.07
N GLY A 124 -0.47 -9.18 -15.93
CA GLY A 124 -0.19 -10.60 -16.17
C GLY A 124 -0.98 -11.53 -15.25
N THR A 125 -0.56 -12.78 -15.17
CA THR A 125 -1.20 -13.82 -14.34
C THR A 125 -0.14 -14.48 -13.48
N PRO A 126 -0.24 -14.42 -12.15
CA PRO A 126 0.71 -15.10 -11.29
C PRO A 126 0.55 -16.62 -11.41
N THR A 127 1.66 -17.34 -11.29
CA THR A 127 1.61 -18.78 -11.02
C THR A 127 1.10 -19.02 -9.60
N ASP A 128 0.63 -20.22 -9.30
CA ASP A 128 0.26 -20.67 -7.96
C ASP A 128 1.32 -20.34 -6.91
N ASP A 129 2.58 -20.72 -7.16
CA ASP A 129 3.71 -20.43 -6.27
C ASP A 129 3.87 -18.93 -6.02
N LEU A 130 3.83 -18.11 -7.07
CA LEU A 130 3.94 -16.66 -6.93
C LEU A 130 2.77 -16.08 -6.14
N TYR A 131 1.54 -16.52 -6.41
CA TYR A 131 0.34 -16.08 -5.69
C TYR A 131 0.41 -16.42 -4.19
N ILE A 132 0.92 -17.60 -3.86
CA ILE A 132 1.19 -18.02 -2.47
C ILE A 132 2.24 -17.11 -1.83
N ARG A 133 3.41 -16.91 -2.47
CA ARG A 133 4.49 -16.07 -1.90
C ARG A 133 4.06 -14.62 -1.73
N TRP A 134 3.30 -14.08 -2.68
CA TRP A 134 2.76 -12.72 -2.58
C TRP A 134 1.75 -12.59 -1.45
N THR A 135 0.88 -13.59 -1.27
CA THR A 135 -0.08 -13.63 -0.15
C THR A 135 0.65 -13.66 1.18
N GLN A 136 1.66 -14.53 1.31
CA GLN A 136 2.48 -14.65 2.52
C GLN A 136 3.14 -13.33 2.91
N LEU A 137 3.65 -12.58 1.93
CA LEU A 137 4.16 -11.23 2.16
C LEU A 137 3.04 -10.28 2.59
N SER A 138 1.93 -10.26 1.85
CA SER A 138 0.92 -9.21 1.97
C SER A 138 0.11 -9.27 3.26
N ILE A 139 0.02 -10.43 3.90
CA ILE A 139 -0.64 -10.53 5.20
C ILE A 139 0.08 -9.78 6.33
N PHE A 140 1.37 -9.47 6.17
CA PHE A 140 2.16 -8.68 7.14
C PHE A 140 2.28 -7.21 6.77
N GLN A 141 1.63 -6.80 5.68
CA GLN A 141 1.58 -5.41 5.25
C GLN A 141 0.38 -4.71 5.90
N SER A 142 0.38 -3.37 5.91
CA SER A 142 -0.67 -2.63 6.59
C SER A 142 -2.05 -2.93 6.02
N HIS A 143 -2.17 -2.96 4.70
CA HIS A 143 -3.39 -3.24 3.95
C HIS A 143 -3.10 -4.31 2.89
N ILE A 144 -4.07 -5.17 2.63
CA ILE A 144 -4.00 -6.24 1.64
C ILE A 144 -5.14 -6.07 0.63
N ARG A 145 -4.81 -6.16 -0.66
CA ARG A 145 -5.77 -6.14 -1.76
C ARG A 145 -5.37 -7.15 -2.82
N TYR A 146 -6.34 -7.92 -3.30
CA TYR A 146 -6.22 -8.69 -4.53
C TYR A 146 -6.86 -7.90 -5.66
N HIS A 147 -6.05 -7.49 -6.64
CA HIS A 147 -6.50 -6.74 -7.82
C HIS A 147 -5.55 -7.03 -8.98
N GLY A 148 -6.10 -7.08 -10.19
CA GLY A 148 -5.33 -7.36 -11.39
C GLY A 148 -6.09 -6.97 -12.64
N CYS A 149 -5.37 -6.77 -13.73
CA CYS A 149 -5.98 -6.51 -15.03
C CYS A 149 -6.45 -7.82 -15.69
N PRO A 150 -7.46 -7.77 -16.58
CA PRO A 150 -7.87 -8.92 -17.39
C PRO A 150 -6.69 -9.57 -18.14
N PRO A 151 -6.76 -10.87 -18.50
CA PRO A 151 -7.96 -11.71 -18.54
C PRO A 151 -8.26 -12.53 -17.28
N ARG A 152 -7.39 -12.54 -16.26
CA ARG A 152 -7.59 -13.37 -15.06
C ARG A 152 -7.89 -12.54 -13.83
N TYR A 153 -9.01 -12.86 -13.20
CA TYR A 153 -9.37 -12.36 -11.89
C TYR A 153 -8.44 -12.93 -10.79
N ARG A 154 -8.46 -12.33 -9.60
CA ARG A 154 -7.52 -12.64 -8.50
C ARG A 154 -8.14 -13.45 -7.38
N GLU A 155 -9.38 -13.89 -7.52
CA GLU A 155 -10.02 -14.71 -6.50
C GLU A 155 -9.35 -16.09 -6.43
N PRO A 156 -9.24 -16.67 -5.23
CA PRO A 156 -8.43 -17.86 -5.00
C PRO A 156 -8.94 -19.10 -5.76
N TRP A 157 -10.24 -19.20 -6.07
CA TRP A 157 -10.80 -20.35 -6.79
C TRP A 157 -10.34 -20.49 -8.24
N ASN A 158 -9.60 -19.51 -8.77
CA ASN A 158 -8.96 -19.59 -10.09
C ASN A 158 -7.61 -20.33 -10.08
N TYR A 159 -7.15 -20.80 -8.91
CA TYR A 159 -5.88 -21.48 -8.68
C TYR A 159 -6.09 -22.92 -8.20
N GLU A 160 -5.02 -23.70 -8.13
CA GLU A 160 -5.09 -25.11 -7.71
C GLU A 160 -5.67 -25.26 -6.29
N PRO A 161 -6.37 -26.37 -5.97
CA PRO A 161 -6.98 -26.56 -4.65
C PRO A 161 -5.99 -26.40 -3.48
N GLU A 162 -4.74 -26.84 -3.64
CA GLU A 162 -3.69 -26.65 -2.63
C GLU A 162 -3.37 -25.16 -2.39
N THR A 163 -3.28 -24.38 -3.46
CA THR A 163 -3.10 -22.92 -3.39
C THR A 163 -4.24 -22.26 -2.63
N GLN A 164 -5.48 -22.68 -2.88
CA GLN A 164 -6.66 -22.18 -2.17
C GLN A 164 -6.59 -22.43 -0.67
N GLU A 165 -6.21 -23.65 -0.26
CA GLU A 165 -6.06 -24.01 1.16
C GLU A 165 -4.96 -23.18 1.83
N ILE A 166 -3.81 -23.03 1.18
CA ILE A 166 -2.69 -22.23 1.71
C ILE A 166 -3.12 -20.77 1.86
N VAL A 167 -3.73 -20.18 0.83
CA VAL A 167 -4.19 -18.78 0.87
C VAL A 167 -5.23 -18.59 1.96
N ARG A 168 -6.20 -19.49 2.08
CA ARG A 168 -7.20 -19.46 3.17
C ARG A 168 -6.54 -19.50 4.54
N LYS A 169 -5.54 -20.36 4.74
CA LYS A 169 -4.77 -20.44 6.00
C LYS A 169 -4.10 -19.11 6.33
N TYR A 170 -3.40 -18.49 5.38
CA TYR A 170 -2.71 -17.22 5.61
C TYR A 170 -3.69 -16.05 5.83
N LEU A 171 -4.82 -16.01 5.11
CA LEU A 171 -5.85 -15.01 5.35
C LEU A 171 -6.46 -15.16 6.75
N ASN A 172 -6.81 -16.39 7.17
CA ASN A 172 -7.29 -16.65 8.54
C ASN A 172 -6.23 -16.24 9.58
N PHE A 173 -4.95 -16.51 9.32
CA PHE A 173 -3.86 -16.08 10.19
C PHE A 173 -3.78 -14.55 10.29
N ARG A 174 -3.96 -13.81 9.19
CA ARG A 174 -4.05 -12.35 9.23
C ARG A 174 -5.18 -11.88 10.16
N TYR A 175 -6.35 -12.50 10.09
CA TYR A 175 -7.48 -12.17 10.97
C TYR A 175 -7.15 -12.45 12.45
N GLN A 176 -6.41 -13.52 12.75
CA GLN A 176 -5.90 -13.79 14.10
C GLN A 176 -4.87 -12.76 14.56
N LEU A 177 -4.07 -12.20 13.64
CA LEU A 177 -3.10 -11.14 13.92
C LEU A 177 -3.71 -9.73 14.02
N LEU A 178 -4.99 -9.53 13.69
CA LEU A 178 -5.59 -8.19 13.68
C LEU A 178 -5.43 -7.41 15.00
N PRO A 179 -5.57 -8.01 16.20
CA PRO A 179 -5.33 -7.27 17.45
C PRO A 179 -3.90 -6.70 17.54
N TYR A 180 -2.90 -7.47 17.10
CA TYR A 180 -1.52 -7.01 17.01
C TYR A 180 -1.37 -5.93 15.93
N LEU A 181 -1.81 -6.19 14.70
CA LEU A 181 -1.68 -5.25 13.58
C LEU A 181 -2.38 -3.91 13.86
N TYR A 182 -3.54 -3.93 14.51
CA TYR A 182 -4.27 -2.72 14.88
C TYR A 182 -3.54 -1.92 15.97
N THR A 183 -3.00 -2.61 16.98
CA THR A 183 -2.19 -1.97 18.04
C THR A 183 -0.95 -1.31 17.45
N GLU A 184 -0.24 -2.01 16.57
CA GLU A 184 0.95 -1.48 15.91
C GLU A 184 0.60 -0.34 14.94
N ALA A 185 -0.55 -0.40 14.25
CA ALA A 185 -1.04 0.68 13.40
C ALA A 185 -1.32 1.96 14.19
N GLN A 186 -1.90 1.85 15.38
CA GLN A 186 -2.13 2.98 16.28
C GLN A 186 -0.81 3.59 16.77
N ILE A 187 0.14 2.75 17.18
CA ILE A 187 1.45 3.23 17.65
C ILE A 187 2.23 3.89 16.51
N ALA A 188 2.23 3.26 15.34
CA ALA A 188 2.92 3.74 14.16
C ALA A 188 2.35 5.09 13.69
N SER A 189 1.03 5.26 13.68
CA SER A 189 0.39 6.53 13.30
C SER A 189 0.70 7.67 14.29
N GLN A 190 0.72 7.38 15.59
CA GLN A 190 1.05 8.37 16.62
C GLN A 190 2.52 8.82 16.57
N LYS A 191 3.43 7.91 16.19
CA LYS A 191 4.88 8.18 16.12
C LYS A 191 5.36 8.60 14.74
N GLY A 192 4.52 8.54 13.72
CA GLY A 192 4.92 8.76 12.32
C GLY A 192 5.84 7.67 11.77
N LEU A 193 5.72 6.44 12.27
CA LEU A 193 6.49 5.29 11.81
C LEU A 193 5.73 4.51 10.72
N PRO A 194 6.43 3.80 9.81
CA PRO A 194 5.81 2.89 8.86
C PRO A 194 5.42 1.54 9.50
N MET A 195 4.27 0.99 9.08
CA MET A 195 3.88 -0.39 9.42
C MET A 195 4.74 -1.44 8.71
N LEU A 196 5.13 -1.16 7.46
CA LEU A 196 6.12 -1.92 6.71
C LEU A 196 7.49 -1.29 7.01
N CYS A 197 8.08 -1.66 8.15
CA CYS A 197 9.20 -0.92 8.73
C CYS A 197 10.56 -1.45 8.28
N PRO A 198 11.37 -0.68 7.53
CA PRO A 198 12.74 -1.06 7.21
C PRO A 198 13.57 -1.29 8.48
N LEU A 199 14.45 -2.29 8.46
CA LEU A 199 15.25 -2.66 9.63
C LEU A 199 16.11 -1.49 10.14
N VAL A 200 16.59 -0.62 9.25
CA VAL A 200 17.38 0.58 9.63
C VAL A 200 16.63 1.57 10.53
N ILE A 201 15.29 1.54 10.54
CA ILE A 201 14.51 2.38 11.46
C ILE A 201 14.61 1.84 12.90
N GLU A 202 14.50 0.53 13.08
CA GLU A 202 14.49 -0.11 14.40
C GLU A 202 15.91 -0.33 14.94
N PHE A 203 16.85 -0.71 14.08
CA PHE A 203 18.21 -1.13 14.44
C PHE A 203 19.25 -0.10 13.96
N GLN A 204 19.10 1.16 14.36
CA GLN A 204 19.92 2.28 13.84
C GLN A 204 21.43 2.15 14.08
N THR A 205 21.85 1.41 15.10
CA THR A 205 23.27 1.21 15.44
C THR A 205 23.89 0.00 14.76
N ASP A 206 23.09 -0.82 14.08
CA ASP A 206 23.56 -2.02 13.39
C ASP A 206 23.97 -1.66 11.94
N PRO A 207 25.26 -1.75 11.58
CA PRO A 207 25.70 -1.42 10.23
C PRO A 207 25.21 -2.42 9.18
N ASN A 208 24.78 -3.63 9.57
CA ASN A 208 24.38 -4.68 8.64
C ASN A 208 22.98 -4.42 8.04
N VAL A 209 22.13 -3.64 8.71
CA VAL A 209 20.74 -3.41 8.25
C VAL A 209 20.61 -2.33 7.18
N ALA A 210 21.65 -1.52 6.95
CA ALA A 210 21.59 -0.36 6.06
C ALA A 210 21.20 -0.69 4.62
N ASN A 211 21.60 -1.88 4.14
CA ASN A 211 21.34 -2.34 2.76
C ASN A 211 20.33 -3.50 2.69
N ILE A 212 19.63 -3.81 3.78
CA ILE A 212 18.63 -4.88 3.79
C ILE A 212 17.32 -4.34 3.22
N GLU A 213 16.96 -4.85 2.06
CA GLU A 213 15.81 -4.42 1.25
C GLU A 213 14.76 -5.52 1.05
N ASP A 214 15.04 -6.72 1.56
CA ASP A 214 14.23 -7.93 1.39
C ASP A 214 13.74 -8.50 2.73
N GLN A 215 13.87 -7.72 3.81
CA GLN A 215 13.34 -7.99 5.15
C GLN A 215 12.78 -6.70 5.77
N PHE A 216 11.83 -6.85 6.68
CA PHE A 216 11.24 -5.72 7.39
C PHE A 216 10.66 -6.15 8.74
N MET A 217 10.49 -5.18 9.62
CA MET A 217 9.72 -5.34 10.85
C MET A 217 8.23 -5.06 10.55
N CYS A 218 7.36 -6.02 10.86
CA CYS A 218 5.91 -5.84 10.88
C CYS A 218 5.50 -5.47 12.31
N GLY A 219 5.38 -4.16 12.57
CA GLY A 219 5.33 -3.65 13.94
C GLY A 219 6.61 -3.96 14.71
N ARG A 220 6.56 -3.93 16.05
CA ARG A 220 7.75 -4.04 16.90
C ARG A 220 8.31 -5.45 17.09
N ASN A 221 7.51 -6.50 16.89
CA ASN A 221 7.84 -7.86 17.38
C ASN A 221 7.98 -8.93 16.29
N LEU A 222 7.74 -8.61 15.02
CA LEU A 222 7.75 -9.60 13.94
C LEU A 222 8.75 -9.20 12.85
N LEU A 223 9.85 -9.94 12.74
CA LEU A 223 10.77 -9.86 11.60
C LEU A 223 10.22 -10.72 10.45
N ILE A 224 9.97 -10.10 9.30
CA ILE A 224 9.43 -10.76 8.12
C ILE A 224 10.51 -10.81 7.02
N ALA A 225 10.80 -12.03 6.55
CA ALA A 225 11.76 -12.31 5.49
C ALA A 225 11.08 -13.18 4.39
N PRO A 226 10.30 -12.59 3.48
CA PRO A 226 9.48 -13.32 2.50
C PRO A 226 10.31 -14.15 1.51
N ILE A 227 9.81 -15.27 1.00
CA ILE A 227 10.47 -15.94 -0.14
C ILE A 227 10.20 -15.12 -1.40
N LEU A 228 11.26 -14.54 -1.99
CA LEU A 228 11.17 -13.63 -3.14
C LEU A 228 11.71 -14.25 -4.45
N THR A 229 11.99 -15.56 -4.45
CA THR A 229 12.49 -16.27 -5.64
C THR A 229 11.81 -17.64 -5.76
N LYS A 230 11.88 -18.22 -6.97
CA LYS A 230 11.36 -19.56 -7.26
C LYS A 230 12.10 -20.70 -6.55
N ASN A 231 13.31 -20.45 -6.06
CA ASN A 231 14.17 -21.50 -5.50
C ASN A 231 13.77 -21.91 -4.08
N ASN A 232 12.79 -21.24 -3.46
CA ASN A 232 12.26 -21.53 -2.14
C ASN A 232 13.31 -21.57 -1.00
N THR A 233 14.47 -20.96 -1.24
CA THR A 233 15.55 -20.81 -0.28
C THR A 233 15.99 -19.36 -0.23
N ARG A 234 16.39 -18.89 0.95
CA ARG A 234 16.97 -17.55 1.13
C ARG A 234 17.86 -17.50 2.37
N ASN A 235 18.76 -16.52 2.39
CA ASN A 235 19.45 -16.12 3.59
C ASN A 235 18.58 -15.12 4.37
N ILE A 236 18.73 -15.13 5.69
CA ILE A 236 18.03 -14.23 6.61
C ILE A 236 19.07 -13.65 7.55
N TYR A 237 19.13 -12.34 7.63
CA TYR A 237 19.86 -11.64 8.68
C TYR A 237 18.96 -11.49 9.91
N ILE A 238 19.47 -11.86 11.08
CA ILE A 238 18.77 -11.69 12.36
C ILE A 238 19.57 -10.64 13.15
N PRO A 239 19.02 -9.44 13.36
CA PRO A 239 19.64 -8.44 14.23
C PRO A 239 19.75 -8.95 15.67
N ASP A 240 20.63 -8.33 16.46
CA ASP A 240 20.75 -8.63 17.89
C ASP A 240 19.42 -8.44 18.62
N GLY A 241 19.11 -9.34 19.56
CA GLY A 241 17.88 -9.37 20.34
C GLY A 241 18.07 -9.98 21.72
#